data_AF-A0A7J0H6A6-F1
#
_entry.id   AF-A0A7J0H6A6-F1
#
_cell.length_a   1.000
_cell.length_b   1.000
_cell.length_c   1.000
_cell.angle_alpha   90.00
_cell.angle_beta   90.00
_cell.angle_gamma   90.00
#
_symmetry.space_group_name_H-M   'P 1'
#
loop_
_entity.id
_entity.type
_entity.pdbx_description
1 polymer ?
#
loop_
_entity_poly.entity_id
_entity_poly.type
_entity_poly.pdbx_seq_one_letter_code
_entity_poly.pdbx_strand_id
1 'polypeptide(L)'
;MMGNTPFGHPVTRSLKPYISKDPSAMVIDHISYALSDTEGDHTLVASDGFIQSDVMLGSSKIEAPVLFKGIGHSLNPANSLVMKVLGASPSAYSANPNSKLSNPPTLIGSAISLVSVVQARNNARIMIAGSLDMFGNRLLKSGVQKAGSSNKYGKSGNEQFVTELSKWVFHERGHLKAVNVKHHKTGETNEPAMYRINDDLEYSVEVYEWSGKSWEPYVANDVQVQFYMMSPYVLKTLSTDQKGLYYTSFKVPDVYGVFQFKIEYQRIGYTSLSLAKQLLKNVYTSSGVALMVIEYQFYKF
;
A
#
# COMPACT_ATOMS: atom_id res chain seq x y z
N MET A 1 35.24 -13.67 27.73
CA MET A 1 33.79 -13.92 27.83
C MET A 1 33.10 -13.05 26.80
N MET A 2 32.80 -13.62 25.64
CA MET A 2 32.15 -12.94 24.52
C MET A 2 30.67 -12.77 24.84
N GLY A 3 30.19 -11.53 24.82
CA GLY A 3 28.76 -11.21 24.91
C GLY A 3 28.11 -11.39 23.54
N ASN A 4 27.13 -12.30 23.48
CA ASN A 4 26.29 -12.51 22.31
C ASN A 4 25.45 -11.25 22.02
N THR A 5 25.78 -10.55 20.94
CA THR A 5 24.85 -9.65 20.25
C THR A 5 23.93 -10.49 19.35
N PRO A 6 22.60 -10.40 19.46
CA PRO A 6 21.73 -11.07 18.50
C PRO A 6 21.76 -10.27 17.19
N PHE A 7 22.41 -10.84 16.18
CA PHE A 7 22.32 -10.42 14.79
C PHE A 7 20.90 -10.64 14.27
N GLY A 8 20.01 -9.68 14.52
CA GLY A 8 18.76 -9.55 13.77
C GLY A 8 19.02 -8.76 12.50
N HIS A 9 18.72 -9.34 11.32
CA HIS A 9 18.82 -8.66 10.03
C HIS A 9 18.18 -7.26 10.07
N PRO A 10 18.81 -6.21 9.49
CA PRO A 10 18.33 -4.83 9.56
C PRO A 10 16.93 -4.63 8.98
N VAL A 11 16.48 -5.52 8.09
CA VAL A 11 15.14 -5.53 7.49
C VAL A 11 14.04 -5.74 8.55
N THR A 12 14.31 -6.50 9.61
CA THR A 12 13.31 -6.79 10.66
C THR A 12 13.13 -5.67 11.68
N ARG A 13 14.04 -4.70 11.76
CA ARG A 13 13.87 -3.51 12.63
C ARG A 13 13.05 -2.41 11.97
N SER A 14 13.10 -2.25 10.64
CA SER A 14 12.38 -1.15 9.98
C SER A 14 10.87 -1.37 9.88
N LEU A 15 10.43 -2.64 9.88
CA LEU A 15 9.02 -3.03 9.78
C LEU A 15 8.30 -3.12 11.14
N LYS A 16 8.99 -2.91 12.26
CA LYS A 16 8.39 -3.04 13.60
C LYS A 16 7.68 -1.74 14.01
N PRO A 17 6.35 -1.76 14.20
CA PRO A 17 5.69 -0.71 14.95
C PRO A 17 6.28 -0.63 16.36
N TYR A 18 6.34 0.57 16.92
CA TYR A 18 6.72 0.72 18.31
C TYR A 18 5.51 0.39 19.18
N ILE A 19 5.62 -0.69 19.94
CA ILE A 19 4.61 -1.16 20.88
C ILE A 19 5.05 -0.75 22.29
N SER A 20 4.09 -0.41 23.16
CA SER A 20 4.38 -0.15 24.58
C SER A 20 5.16 -1.30 25.20
N LYS A 21 6.14 -0.97 26.05
CA LYS A 21 6.95 -1.97 26.78
C LYS A 21 6.19 -2.64 27.91
N ASP A 22 5.13 -2.01 28.42
CA ASP A 22 4.28 -2.59 29.46
C ASP A 22 3.25 -3.53 28.82
N PRO A 23 3.28 -4.84 29.09
CA PRO A 23 2.32 -5.80 28.53
C PRO A 23 0.88 -5.57 29.01
N SER A 24 0.69 -4.81 30.10
CA SER A 24 -0.63 -4.45 30.63
C SER A 24 -1.15 -3.11 30.12
N ALA A 25 -0.40 -2.42 29.26
CA ALA A 25 -0.83 -1.15 28.70
C ALA A 25 -1.98 -1.34 27.73
N MET A 26 -3.02 -0.51 27.86
CA MET A 26 -4.15 -0.46 26.93
C MET A 26 -4.29 0.95 26.36
N VAL A 27 -5.00 1.08 25.25
CA VAL A 27 -5.43 2.39 24.76
C VAL A 27 -6.63 2.82 25.59
N ILE A 28 -6.53 4.01 26.19
CA ILE A 28 -7.55 4.62 27.04
C ILE A 28 -7.96 5.94 26.39
N ASP A 29 -9.27 6.19 26.37
CA ASP A 29 -9.80 7.46 25.84
C ASP A 29 -11.04 7.89 26.63
N HIS A 30 -10.94 8.97 27.41
CA HIS A 30 -12.05 9.44 28.22
C HIS A 30 -13.07 10.29 27.45
N ILE A 31 -12.85 10.57 26.17
CA ILE A 31 -13.76 11.36 25.33
C ILE A 31 -14.41 10.48 24.27
N SER A 32 -13.62 9.66 23.56
CA SER A 32 -14.11 8.82 22.46
C SER A 32 -14.26 7.33 22.83
N TYR A 33 -14.72 7.04 24.05
CA TYR A 33 -15.05 5.67 24.44
C TYR A 33 -16.46 5.26 24.00
N ALA A 34 -16.69 3.95 23.94
CA ALA A 34 -18.03 3.40 23.72
C ALA A 34 -18.79 3.35 25.05
N LEU A 35 -20.00 3.91 25.07
CA LEU A 35 -20.88 3.79 26.23
C LEU A 35 -21.26 2.32 26.42
N SER A 36 -20.91 1.78 27.59
CA SER A 36 -21.28 0.44 28.02
C SER A 36 -21.72 0.52 29.48
N ASP A 37 -22.80 -0.18 29.82
CA ASP A 37 -23.32 -0.23 31.19
C ASP A 37 -22.38 -1.00 32.15
N THR A 38 -21.31 -1.61 31.63
CA THR A 38 -20.49 -2.60 32.36
C THR A 38 -19.03 -2.23 32.58
N GLU A 39 -18.45 -1.27 31.83
CA GLU A 39 -17.01 -0.95 31.88
C GLU A 39 -16.78 0.55 32.12
N GLY A 40 -16.22 0.90 33.29
CA GLY A 40 -15.93 2.28 33.71
C GLY A 40 -14.49 2.77 33.41
N ASP A 41 -13.61 1.90 32.95
CA ASP A 41 -12.17 2.23 32.79
C ASP A 41 -11.86 2.97 31.48
N HIS A 42 -12.87 3.22 30.65
CA HIS A 42 -12.76 3.91 29.35
C HIS A 42 -11.70 3.27 28.40
N THR A 43 -11.50 1.96 28.51
CA THR A 43 -10.56 1.16 27.69
C THR A 43 -11.18 0.64 26.39
N LEU A 44 -12.51 0.64 26.29
CA LEU A 44 -13.24 0.32 25.07
C LEU A 44 -13.42 1.59 24.23
N VAL A 45 -12.55 1.77 23.24
CA VAL A 45 -12.52 2.98 22.39
C VAL A 45 -13.39 2.79 21.16
N ALA A 46 -14.15 3.83 20.80
CA ALA A 46 -14.94 3.90 19.57
C ALA A 46 -14.21 4.80 18.55
N SER A 47 -13.50 4.17 17.61
CA SER A 47 -12.71 4.87 16.59
C SER A 47 -13.41 5.01 15.26
N ASP A 48 -13.33 6.21 14.69
CA ASP A 48 -13.77 6.63 13.36
C ASP A 48 -12.58 7.11 12.49
N GLY A 49 -11.35 6.93 12.95
CA GLY A 49 -10.12 7.40 12.31
C GLY A 49 -9.62 6.50 11.18
N PHE A 50 -10.45 6.26 10.16
CA PHE A 50 -10.15 5.39 9.03
C PHE A 50 -9.17 6.00 8.02
N ILE A 51 -8.40 5.15 7.33
CA ILE A 51 -7.64 5.54 6.14
C ILE A 51 -8.59 5.88 4.98
N GLN A 52 -8.25 6.93 4.23
CA GLN A 52 -8.99 7.32 3.02
C GLN A 52 -8.53 6.47 1.83
N SER A 53 -9.00 5.22 1.75
CA SER A 53 -8.72 4.33 0.63
C SER A 53 -9.85 3.32 0.41
N ASP A 54 -10.62 3.53 -0.66
CA ASP A 54 -11.72 2.63 -1.07
C ASP A 54 -11.20 1.25 -1.50
N VAL A 55 -9.93 1.19 -1.94
CA VAL A 55 -9.26 -0.06 -2.32
C VAL A 55 -8.99 -0.93 -1.09
N MET A 56 -8.78 -0.34 0.09
CA MET A 56 -8.55 -1.10 1.32
C MET A 56 -9.87 -1.40 2.06
N LEU A 57 -10.77 -0.41 2.16
CA LEU A 57 -11.97 -0.50 3.00
C LEU A 57 -13.26 -0.74 2.21
N GLY A 58 -13.18 -0.84 0.89
CA GLY A 58 -14.34 -0.99 0.01
C GLY A 58 -14.98 0.34 -0.37
N SER A 59 -15.85 0.29 -1.38
CA SER A 59 -16.61 1.45 -1.85
C SER A 59 -17.74 1.84 -0.91
N SER A 60 -18.27 0.89 -0.13
CA SER A 60 -19.27 1.17 0.91
C SER A 60 -18.57 1.75 2.13
N LYS A 61 -18.90 3.00 2.47
CA LYS A 61 -18.35 3.67 3.66
C LYS A 61 -18.76 2.94 4.93
N ILE A 62 -17.85 2.91 5.89
CA ILE A 62 -18.12 2.41 7.25
C ILE A 62 -18.70 3.58 8.04
N GLU A 63 -20.02 3.56 8.24
CA GLU A 63 -20.73 4.67 8.91
C GLU A 63 -20.61 4.63 10.44
N ALA A 64 -20.54 3.42 11.01
CA ALA A 64 -20.47 3.20 12.44
C ALA A 64 -19.00 3.13 12.92
N PRO A 65 -18.66 3.69 14.10
CA PRO A 65 -17.33 3.54 14.68
C PRO A 65 -16.95 2.07 14.90
N VAL A 66 -15.64 1.80 14.82
CA VAL A 66 -15.05 0.51 15.18
C VAL A 66 -14.70 0.50 16.67
N LEU A 67 -15.20 -0.51 17.37
CA LEU A 67 -14.89 -0.81 18.76
C LEU A 67 -13.52 -1.47 18.86
N PHE A 68 -12.66 -0.92 19.70
CA PHE A 68 -11.30 -1.38 19.94
C PHE A 68 -11.03 -1.49 21.43
N LYS A 69 -10.51 -2.64 21.86
CA LYS A 69 -10.00 -2.86 23.23
C LYS A 69 -8.69 -3.63 23.18
N GLY A 70 -7.59 -2.98 23.51
CA GLY A 70 -6.26 -3.59 23.41
C GLY A 70 -5.13 -2.58 23.45
N ILE A 71 -3.98 -2.99 22.93
CA ILE A 71 -2.75 -2.21 22.94
C ILE A 71 -2.67 -1.28 21.72
N GLY A 72 -2.03 -0.12 21.88
CA GLY A 72 -1.74 0.79 20.77
C GLY A 72 -0.30 0.62 20.31
N HIS A 73 -0.03 0.97 19.04
CA HIS A 73 1.33 1.05 18.52
C HIS A 73 1.52 2.32 17.69
N SER A 74 2.76 2.81 17.59
CA SER A 74 3.10 3.90 16.68
C SER A 74 3.89 3.41 15.47
N LEU A 75 3.78 4.20 14.40
CA LEU A 75 4.48 3.97 13.15
C LEU A 75 5.66 4.93 13.04
N ASN A 76 6.74 4.46 12.41
CA ASN A 76 7.85 5.35 12.05
C ASN A 76 7.46 6.15 10.79
N PRO A 77 7.35 7.50 10.86
CA PRO A 77 6.97 8.32 9.72
C PRO A 77 7.94 8.21 8.52
N ALA A 78 9.19 7.81 8.76
CA ALA A 78 10.18 7.61 7.70
C ALA A 78 9.96 6.33 6.87
N ASN A 79 9.09 5.42 7.31
CA ASN A 79 8.83 4.17 6.61
C ASN A 79 7.59 4.29 5.71
N SER A 80 7.81 4.34 4.39
CA SER A 80 6.74 4.43 3.38
C SER A 80 5.98 3.12 3.13
N LEU A 81 6.45 1.98 3.67
CA LEU A 81 5.83 0.67 3.48
C LEU A 81 4.72 0.36 4.50
N VAL A 82 4.65 1.15 5.58
CA VAL A 82 3.71 0.93 6.69
C VAL A 82 2.69 2.05 6.71
N MET A 83 1.41 1.68 6.84
CA MET A 83 0.30 2.61 6.80
C MET A 83 -0.63 2.37 7.98
N LYS A 84 -1.14 3.45 8.56
CA LYS A 84 -2.17 3.43 9.60
C LYS A 84 -3.53 3.28 8.92
N VAL A 85 -4.24 2.20 9.21
CA VAL A 85 -5.58 1.92 8.66
C VAL A 85 -6.68 2.41 9.61
N LEU A 86 -6.46 2.22 10.91
CA LEU A 86 -7.35 2.72 11.96
C LEU A 86 -6.50 3.43 13.02
N GLY A 87 -6.73 4.73 13.19
CA GLY A 87 -6.07 5.55 14.21
C GLY A 87 -6.90 5.69 15.48
N ALA A 88 -6.25 6.02 16.59
CA ALA A 88 -6.96 6.47 17.79
C ALA A 88 -7.35 7.96 17.65
N SER A 89 -8.23 8.42 18.53
CA SER A 89 -8.59 9.84 18.60
C SER A 89 -7.40 10.69 19.11
N PRO A 90 -7.43 12.02 18.90
CA PRO A 90 -6.40 12.92 19.45
C PRO A 90 -6.33 12.96 20.98
N SER A 91 -7.38 12.54 21.69
CA SER A 91 -7.43 12.52 23.16
C SER A 91 -7.01 11.18 23.77
N ALA A 92 -6.79 10.15 22.94
CA ALA A 92 -6.39 8.83 23.42
C ALA A 92 -4.94 8.81 23.92
N TYR A 93 -4.65 7.93 24.87
CA TYR A 93 -3.28 7.65 25.31
C TYR A 93 -3.12 6.16 25.63
N SER A 94 -1.88 5.66 25.62
CA SER A 94 -1.62 4.26 26.01
C SER A 94 -0.97 4.18 27.38
N ALA A 95 -1.63 3.50 28.31
CA ALA A 95 -1.13 3.28 29.67
C ALA A 95 -1.80 2.07 30.32
N ASN A 96 -1.27 1.62 31.46
CA ASN A 96 -1.90 0.59 32.26
C ASN A 96 -3.03 1.19 33.11
N PRO A 97 -4.30 0.77 32.92
CA PRO A 97 -5.47 1.38 33.57
C PRO A 97 -5.47 1.19 35.09
N ASN A 98 -4.78 0.16 35.61
CA ASN A 98 -4.72 -0.15 37.03
C ASN A 98 -3.60 0.62 37.77
N SER A 99 -2.75 1.32 37.03
CA SER A 99 -1.58 2.01 37.57
C SER A 99 -1.76 3.53 37.54
N LYS A 100 -1.30 4.23 38.58
CA LYS A 100 -1.24 5.69 38.55
C LYS A 100 -0.15 6.13 37.57
N LEU A 101 -0.47 7.02 36.64
CA LEU A 101 0.55 7.65 35.80
C LEU A 101 1.38 8.62 36.64
N SER A 102 2.66 8.27 36.85
CA SER A 102 3.65 9.20 37.40
C SER A 102 4.38 10.00 36.31
N ASN A 103 4.46 9.45 35.11
CA ASN A 103 5.16 10.04 33.96
C ASN A 103 4.20 10.10 32.75
N PRO A 104 4.40 11.04 31.81
CA PRO A 104 3.60 11.10 30.60
C PRO A 104 3.75 9.79 29.79
N PRO A 105 2.66 9.28 29.22
CA PRO A 105 2.69 8.03 28.46
C PRO A 105 3.47 8.23 27.16
N THR A 106 4.15 7.17 26.70
CA THR A 106 5.00 7.23 25.50
C THR A 106 4.22 7.36 24.20
N LEU A 107 2.96 6.94 24.20
CA LEU A 107 2.07 6.97 23.04
C LEU A 107 0.84 7.80 23.38
N ILE A 108 0.66 8.90 22.65
CA ILE A 108 -0.42 9.87 22.86
C ILE A 108 -1.05 10.32 21.54
N GLY A 109 -2.34 10.61 21.63
CA GLY A 109 -3.17 11.19 20.59
C GLY A 109 -3.15 10.45 19.26
N SER A 110 -3.17 11.22 18.18
CA SER A 110 -3.29 10.72 16.81
C SER A 110 -2.07 9.94 16.31
N ALA A 111 -0.96 9.94 17.07
CA ALA A 111 0.21 9.10 16.79
C ALA A 111 -0.06 7.61 17.08
N ILE A 112 -1.10 7.31 17.89
CA ILE A 112 -1.52 5.94 18.17
C ILE A 112 -2.24 5.37 16.94
N SER A 113 -1.69 4.27 16.43
CA SER A 113 -2.36 3.37 15.52
C SER A 113 -2.98 2.22 16.29
N LEU A 114 -4.24 1.92 15.96
CA LEU A 114 -4.99 0.78 16.47
C LEU A 114 -4.81 -0.44 15.55
N VAL A 115 -4.90 -0.18 14.25
CA VAL A 115 -4.65 -1.16 13.18
C VAL A 115 -3.74 -0.54 12.13
N SER A 116 -2.67 -1.23 11.78
CA SER A 116 -1.77 -0.85 10.69
C SER A 116 -1.62 -1.99 9.71
N VAL A 117 -1.20 -1.64 8.50
CA VAL A 117 -0.82 -2.60 7.47
C VAL A 117 0.57 -2.32 6.96
N VAL A 118 1.24 -3.37 6.53
CA VAL A 118 2.52 -3.32 5.85
C VAL A 118 2.33 -3.91 4.46
N GLN A 119 2.77 -3.18 3.44
CA GLN A 119 2.97 -3.73 2.11
C GLN A 119 4.46 -3.80 1.84
N ALA A 120 5.00 -5.02 1.81
CA ALA A 120 6.40 -5.26 1.54
C ALA A 120 6.73 -5.02 0.06
N ARG A 121 8.02 -4.89 -0.27
CA ARG A 121 8.49 -4.65 -1.65
C ARG A 121 8.16 -5.80 -2.62
N ASN A 122 7.97 -7.00 -2.10
CA ASN A 122 7.48 -8.16 -2.84
C ASN A 122 5.94 -8.23 -2.89
N ASN A 123 5.24 -7.12 -2.60
CA ASN A 123 3.79 -7.03 -2.52
C ASN A 123 3.12 -7.90 -1.44
N ALA A 124 3.87 -8.51 -0.53
CA ALA A 124 3.26 -9.24 0.60
C ALA A 124 2.56 -8.26 1.55
N ARG A 125 1.35 -8.63 2.00
CA ARG A 125 0.50 -7.81 2.86
C ARG A 125 0.45 -8.39 4.27
N ILE A 126 0.68 -7.54 5.26
CA ILE A 126 0.62 -7.91 6.68
C ILE A 126 -0.30 -6.92 7.38
N MET A 127 -1.25 -7.44 8.17
CA MET A 127 -2.06 -6.64 9.08
C MET A 127 -1.54 -6.79 10.51
N ILE A 128 -1.42 -5.67 11.21
CA ILE A 128 -1.02 -5.61 12.62
C ILE A 128 -2.16 -4.92 13.37
N ALA A 129 -2.84 -5.67 14.22
CA ALA A 129 -3.94 -5.18 15.06
C ALA A 129 -3.59 -5.36 16.54
N GLY A 130 -3.80 -4.32 17.33
CA GLY A 130 -3.50 -4.34 18.78
C GLY A 130 -4.62 -4.91 19.66
N SER A 131 -5.73 -5.37 19.06
CA SER A 131 -6.91 -5.87 19.79
C SER A 131 -7.36 -7.21 19.21
N LEU A 132 -7.36 -8.25 20.06
CA LEU A 132 -7.98 -9.53 19.72
C LEU A 132 -9.51 -9.42 19.77
N ASP A 133 -10.03 -8.68 20.74
CA ASP A 133 -11.46 -8.47 20.96
C ASP A 133 -12.17 -7.88 19.74
N MET A 134 -11.48 -7.07 18.92
CA MET A 134 -12.02 -6.50 17.67
C MET A 134 -12.56 -7.58 16.73
N PHE A 135 -11.91 -8.75 16.69
CA PHE A 135 -12.29 -9.88 15.85
C PHE A 135 -13.31 -10.81 16.51
N GLY A 136 -13.64 -10.56 17.78
CA GLY A 136 -14.57 -11.38 18.55
C GLY A 136 -16.03 -11.10 18.17
N ASN A 137 -16.83 -12.17 18.07
CA ASN A 137 -18.27 -12.11 17.77
C ASN A 137 -19.06 -11.08 18.61
N ARG A 138 -18.62 -10.84 19.85
CA ARG A 138 -19.18 -9.82 20.74
C ARG A 138 -19.11 -8.43 20.11
N LEU A 139 -17.92 -7.97 19.70
CA LEU A 139 -17.73 -6.63 19.13
C LEU A 139 -18.23 -6.54 17.68
N LEU A 140 -18.22 -7.65 16.93
CA LEU A 140 -18.78 -7.70 15.58
C LEU A 140 -20.30 -7.48 15.53
N LYS A 141 -21.02 -7.87 16.59
CA LYS A 141 -22.49 -7.81 16.64
C LYS A 141 -23.03 -6.75 17.60
N SER A 142 -22.20 -6.17 18.46
CA SER A 142 -22.63 -5.14 19.39
C SER A 142 -22.98 -3.84 18.66
N GLY A 143 -24.00 -3.14 19.15
CA GLY A 143 -24.22 -1.74 18.82
C GLY A 143 -23.11 -0.85 19.39
N VAL A 144 -23.01 0.38 18.89
CA VAL A 144 -22.04 1.36 19.37
C VAL A 144 -22.71 2.72 19.53
N GLN A 145 -22.42 3.36 20.66
CA GLN A 145 -22.68 4.78 20.89
C GLN A 145 -21.41 5.39 21.48
N LYS A 146 -20.86 6.38 20.77
CA LYS A 146 -19.67 7.10 21.22
C LYS A 146 -20.06 8.10 22.31
N ALA A 147 -19.28 8.18 23.37
CA ALA A 147 -19.52 9.14 24.44
C ALA A 147 -19.56 10.58 23.88
N GLY A 148 -20.54 11.37 24.32
CA GLY A 148 -20.78 12.72 23.79
C GLY A 148 -21.44 12.79 22.40
N SER A 149 -21.71 11.66 21.73
CA SER A 149 -22.48 11.62 20.49
C SER A 149 -23.93 11.18 20.73
N SER A 150 -24.87 11.83 20.04
CA SER A 150 -26.27 11.42 19.97
C SER A 150 -26.50 10.25 19.01
N ASN A 151 -25.54 9.95 18.13
CA ASN A 151 -25.67 8.89 17.15
C ASN A 151 -25.46 7.52 17.80
N LYS A 152 -26.51 6.71 17.76
CA LYS A 152 -26.49 5.32 18.22
C LYS A 152 -26.65 4.40 17.02
N TYR A 153 -25.69 3.51 16.84
CA TYR A 153 -25.70 2.53 15.77
C TYR A 153 -26.13 1.18 16.34
N GLY A 154 -27.08 0.52 15.66
CA GLY A 154 -27.53 -0.83 16.04
C GLY A 154 -26.42 -1.89 15.91
N LYS A 155 -25.41 -1.63 15.09
CA LYS A 155 -24.24 -2.49 14.87
C LYS A 155 -22.99 -1.63 14.71
N SER A 156 -21.87 -2.08 15.28
CA SER A 156 -20.55 -1.47 15.11
C SER A 156 -20.01 -1.62 13.69
N GLY A 157 -19.00 -0.82 13.35
CA GLY A 157 -18.28 -0.95 12.08
C GLY A 157 -17.35 -2.16 12.01
N ASN A 158 -17.20 -2.96 13.08
CA ASN A 158 -16.16 -3.98 13.18
C ASN A 158 -16.26 -5.06 12.11
N GLU A 159 -17.47 -5.59 11.85
CA GLU A 159 -17.66 -6.66 10.86
C GLU A 159 -17.29 -6.20 9.46
N GLN A 160 -17.79 -5.03 9.04
CA GLN A 160 -17.47 -4.46 7.74
C GLN A 160 -15.97 -4.15 7.65
N PHE A 161 -15.40 -3.49 8.66
CA PHE A 161 -13.98 -3.14 8.70
C PHE A 161 -13.07 -4.37 8.55
N VAL A 162 -13.30 -5.41 9.37
CA VAL A 162 -12.50 -6.63 9.35
C VAL A 162 -12.66 -7.36 8.02
N THR A 163 -13.88 -7.47 7.49
CA THR A 163 -14.17 -8.16 6.23
C THR A 163 -13.51 -7.47 5.04
N GLU A 164 -13.62 -6.15 4.95
CA GLU A 164 -13.06 -5.38 3.83
C GLU A 164 -11.52 -5.37 3.89
N LEU A 165 -10.97 -5.16 5.09
CA LEU A 165 -9.53 -5.22 5.28
C LEU A 165 -8.97 -6.62 5.03
N SER A 166 -9.69 -7.70 5.38
CA SER A 166 -9.25 -9.06 5.10
C SER A 166 -9.19 -9.37 3.61
N LYS A 167 -10.18 -8.91 2.82
CA LYS A 167 -10.16 -9.04 1.35
C LYS A 167 -8.89 -8.38 0.78
N TRP A 168 -8.55 -7.20 1.29
CA TRP A 168 -7.33 -6.53 0.89
C TRP A 168 -6.08 -7.32 1.31
N VAL A 169 -5.96 -7.78 2.56
CA VAL A 169 -4.79 -8.53 3.04
C VAL A 169 -4.58 -9.84 2.25
N PHE A 170 -5.65 -10.55 1.91
CA PHE A 170 -5.59 -11.83 1.17
C PHE A 170 -5.52 -11.69 -0.36
N HIS A 171 -5.16 -10.51 -0.87
CA HIS A 171 -5.01 -10.26 -2.31
C HIS A 171 -6.31 -10.42 -3.12
N GLU A 172 -7.48 -10.29 -2.51
CA GLU A 172 -8.77 -10.31 -3.23
C GLU A 172 -9.12 -8.95 -3.86
N ARG A 173 -8.42 -7.88 -3.49
CA ARG A 173 -8.63 -6.52 -4.02
C ARG A 173 -7.32 -5.76 -4.18
N GLY A 174 -7.27 -4.80 -5.13
CA GLY A 174 -6.13 -3.90 -5.29
C GLY A 174 -4.88 -4.64 -5.76
N HIS A 175 -5.03 -5.78 -6.43
CA HIS A 175 -3.92 -6.57 -6.94
C HIS A 175 -3.83 -6.34 -8.45
N LEU A 176 -2.84 -5.54 -8.84
CA LEU A 176 -2.57 -5.18 -10.22
C LEU A 176 -1.58 -6.14 -10.86
N LYS A 177 -1.78 -6.37 -12.16
CA LYS A 177 -0.89 -7.11 -13.04
C LYS A 177 -0.75 -6.39 -14.36
N ALA A 178 0.48 -6.22 -14.81
CA ALA A 178 0.78 -5.74 -16.15
C ALA A 178 1.22 -6.90 -17.05
N VAL A 179 0.70 -6.95 -18.26
CA VAL A 179 0.99 -7.98 -19.26
C VAL A 179 1.16 -7.35 -20.65
N ASN A 180 1.63 -8.15 -21.60
CA ASN A 180 1.65 -7.79 -23.03
C ASN A 180 2.32 -6.44 -23.32
N VAL A 181 3.46 -6.18 -22.67
CA VAL A 181 4.28 -5.01 -22.98
C VAL A 181 4.80 -5.14 -24.42
N LYS A 182 4.43 -4.19 -25.27
CA LYS A 182 4.83 -4.15 -26.68
C LYS A 182 5.43 -2.79 -27.00
N HIS A 183 6.45 -2.79 -27.85
CA HIS A 183 6.99 -1.57 -28.42
C HIS A 183 7.47 -1.81 -29.85
N HIS A 184 7.22 -0.86 -30.74
CA HIS A 184 7.65 -0.95 -32.13
C HIS A 184 7.81 0.44 -32.72
N LYS A 185 8.36 0.53 -33.93
CA LYS A 185 8.37 1.78 -34.67
C LYS A 185 6.96 2.09 -35.16
N THR A 186 6.62 3.36 -35.30
CA THR A 186 5.34 3.77 -35.90
C THR A 186 5.24 3.21 -37.33
N GLY A 187 4.14 2.51 -37.62
CA GLY A 187 3.91 1.85 -38.90
C GLY A 187 4.45 0.41 -39.01
N GLU A 188 5.21 -0.06 -38.01
CA GLU A 188 5.63 -1.46 -37.90
C GLU A 188 4.80 -2.20 -36.84
N THR A 189 4.80 -3.54 -36.86
CA THR A 189 4.11 -4.36 -35.84
C THR A 189 5.07 -5.17 -34.97
N ASN A 190 6.29 -5.40 -35.47
CA ASN A 190 7.29 -6.21 -34.80
C ASN A 190 8.19 -5.36 -33.92
N GLU A 191 8.63 -5.93 -32.80
CA GLU A 191 9.61 -5.26 -31.95
C GLU A 191 10.96 -5.17 -32.67
N PRO A 192 11.52 -3.98 -32.88
CA PRO A 192 12.81 -3.85 -33.53
C PRO A 192 13.92 -4.27 -32.55
N ALA A 193 14.98 -4.88 -33.08
CA ALA A 193 16.17 -5.20 -32.29
C ALA A 193 16.88 -3.95 -31.74
N MET A 194 16.73 -2.81 -32.41
CA MET A 194 17.37 -1.54 -32.06
C MET A 194 16.58 -0.35 -32.59
N TYR A 195 16.66 0.78 -31.87
CA TYR A 195 16.13 2.06 -32.33
C TYR A 195 17.26 2.99 -32.79
N ARG A 196 16.93 3.86 -33.75
CA ARG A 196 17.78 4.98 -34.17
C ARG A 196 17.35 6.27 -33.46
N ILE A 197 18.25 7.24 -33.46
CA ILE A 197 17.92 8.60 -33.01
C ILE A 197 16.76 9.14 -33.85
N ASN A 198 15.81 9.82 -33.20
CA ASN A 198 14.63 10.44 -33.81
C ASN A 198 13.63 9.46 -34.46
N ASP A 199 13.80 8.14 -34.29
CA ASP A 199 12.77 7.17 -34.67
C ASP A 199 11.46 7.48 -33.91
N ASP A 200 10.35 7.42 -34.61
CA ASP A 200 9.01 7.47 -34.02
C ASP A 200 8.69 6.08 -33.43
N LEU A 201 8.41 6.07 -32.13
CA LEU A 201 8.23 4.88 -31.32
C LEU A 201 6.81 4.87 -30.74
N GLU A 202 6.19 3.69 -30.78
CA GLU A 202 4.95 3.38 -30.07
C GLU A 202 5.22 2.38 -28.96
N TYR A 203 4.64 2.64 -27.79
CA TYR A 203 4.72 1.80 -26.61
C TYR A 203 3.32 1.49 -26.11
N SER A 204 3.06 0.23 -25.74
CA SER A 204 1.82 -0.19 -25.12
C SER A 204 2.03 -1.24 -24.03
N VAL A 205 1.11 -1.26 -23.07
CA VAL A 205 1.06 -2.22 -21.96
C VAL A 205 -0.39 -2.43 -21.56
N GLU A 206 -0.76 -3.66 -21.22
CA GLU A 206 -2.07 -3.98 -20.69
C GLU A 206 -1.99 -4.10 -19.17
N VAL A 207 -2.87 -3.42 -18.43
CA VAL A 207 -2.91 -3.47 -16.97
C VAL A 207 -4.29 -3.94 -16.52
N TYR A 208 -4.30 -4.95 -15.66
CA TYR A 208 -5.48 -5.59 -15.10
C TYR A 208 -5.45 -5.54 -13.57
N GLU A 209 -6.63 -5.46 -12.97
CA GLU A 209 -6.85 -5.61 -11.54
C GLU A 209 -7.59 -6.93 -11.26
N TRP A 210 -7.20 -7.61 -10.19
CA TRP A 210 -7.90 -8.78 -9.69
C TRP A 210 -9.09 -8.37 -8.81
N SER A 211 -10.31 -8.79 -9.19
CA SER A 211 -11.54 -8.52 -8.44
C SER A 211 -11.88 -9.57 -7.38
N GLY A 212 -10.97 -10.51 -7.11
CA GLY A 212 -11.22 -11.68 -6.25
C GLY A 212 -11.71 -12.90 -7.03
N LYS A 213 -12.24 -12.69 -8.24
CA LYS A 213 -12.79 -13.75 -9.11
C LYS A 213 -12.17 -13.78 -10.50
N SER A 214 -11.93 -12.60 -11.08
CA SER A 214 -11.42 -12.46 -12.45
C SER A 214 -10.47 -11.27 -12.56
N TRP A 215 -9.67 -11.28 -13.62
CA TRP A 215 -8.86 -10.14 -14.03
C TRP A 215 -9.72 -9.18 -14.85
N GLU A 216 -9.88 -7.97 -14.35
CA GLU A 216 -10.67 -6.91 -14.96
C GLU A 216 -9.76 -5.77 -15.43
N PRO A 217 -10.09 -5.08 -16.53
CA PRO A 217 -9.33 -3.93 -17.00
C PRO A 217 -9.11 -2.87 -15.91
N TYR A 218 -7.86 -2.51 -15.66
CA TYR A 218 -7.56 -1.39 -14.76
C TYR A 218 -7.65 -0.07 -15.52
N VAL A 219 -8.46 0.87 -15.04
CA VAL A 219 -8.67 2.17 -15.69
C VAL A 219 -8.21 3.29 -14.76
N ALA A 220 -7.14 3.96 -15.15
CA ALA A 220 -6.55 5.10 -14.46
C ALA A 220 -6.01 6.11 -15.48
N ASN A 221 -5.86 7.36 -15.06
CA ASN A 221 -5.41 8.47 -15.92
C ASN A 221 -3.97 8.93 -15.63
N ASP A 222 -3.28 8.23 -14.74
CA ASP A 222 -2.04 8.66 -14.10
C ASP A 222 -0.89 7.66 -14.24
N VAL A 223 -1.07 6.63 -15.08
CA VAL A 223 -0.02 5.67 -15.40
C VAL A 223 1.02 6.35 -16.29
N GLN A 224 2.30 6.26 -15.91
CA GLN A 224 3.40 6.91 -16.61
C GLN A 224 4.45 5.90 -17.05
N VAL A 225 5.00 6.12 -18.25
CA VAL A 225 6.18 5.42 -18.76
C VAL A 225 7.38 6.36 -18.74
N GLN A 226 8.52 5.81 -18.35
CA GLN A 226 9.81 6.46 -18.39
C GLN A 226 10.67 5.80 -19.46
N PHE A 227 11.27 6.60 -20.34
CA PHE A 227 12.38 6.18 -21.18
C PHE A 227 13.68 6.58 -20.48
N TYR A 228 14.32 5.61 -19.85
CA TYR A 228 15.33 5.84 -18.81
C TYR A 228 16.69 5.29 -19.23
N MET A 229 17.78 5.94 -18.82
CA MET A 229 19.15 5.42 -18.94
C MET A 229 19.90 5.60 -17.61
N MET A 230 20.30 6.83 -17.31
CA MET A 230 20.79 7.26 -15.97
C MET A 230 19.76 8.17 -15.27
N SER A 231 18.93 8.83 -16.05
CA SER A 231 17.79 9.66 -15.65
C SER A 231 16.65 9.46 -16.66
N PRO A 232 15.40 9.80 -16.32
CA PRO A 232 14.29 9.74 -17.27
C PRO A 232 14.45 10.85 -18.32
N TYR A 233 14.71 10.47 -19.58
CA TYR A 233 14.80 11.41 -20.70
C TYR A 233 13.42 11.76 -21.26
N VAL A 234 12.50 10.79 -21.22
CA VAL A 234 11.10 10.98 -21.54
C VAL A 234 10.29 10.46 -20.38
N LEU A 235 9.42 11.30 -19.84
CA LEU A 235 8.37 10.91 -18.90
C LEU A 235 7.04 11.29 -19.55
N LYS A 236 6.22 10.28 -19.88
CA LYS A 236 4.91 10.50 -20.48
C LYS A 236 3.83 9.73 -19.73
N THR A 237 2.71 10.40 -19.50
CA THR A 237 1.47 9.75 -19.08
C THR A 237 0.89 8.98 -20.27
N LEU A 238 0.50 7.73 -20.01
CA LEU A 238 -0.09 6.84 -21.01
C LEU A 238 -1.55 7.21 -21.23
N SER A 239 -1.98 7.19 -22.49
CA SER A 239 -3.40 7.24 -22.85
C SER A 239 -4.00 5.84 -22.67
N THR A 240 -5.31 5.76 -22.36
CA THR A 240 -6.00 4.48 -22.15
C THR A 240 -7.23 4.38 -23.04
N ASP A 241 -7.53 3.16 -23.49
CA ASP A 241 -8.75 2.82 -24.23
C ASP A 241 -9.93 2.46 -23.29
N GLN A 242 -9.75 2.60 -21.98
CA GLN A 242 -10.68 2.18 -20.93
C GLN A 242 -10.98 0.67 -20.90
N LYS A 243 -10.25 -0.14 -21.67
CA LYS A 243 -10.32 -1.61 -21.68
C LYS A 243 -9.03 -2.25 -21.17
N GLY A 244 -8.20 -1.44 -20.51
CA GLY A 244 -6.98 -1.88 -19.82
C GLY A 244 -5.72 -1.74 -20.67
N LEU A 245 -5.84 -1.34 -21.94
CA LEU A 245 -4.69 -1.02 -22.77
C LEU A 245 -4.25 0.42 -22.48
N TYR A 246 -2.96 0.57 -22.21
CA TYR A 246 -2.29 1.83 -22.04
C TYR A 246 -1.26 1.99 -23.14
N TYR A 247 -1.22 3.16 -23.77
CA TYR A 247 -0.35 3.40 -24.91
C TYR A 247 0.15 4.84 -24.97
N THR A 248 1.28 5.03 -25.63
CA THR A 248 1.81 6.34 -25.95
C THR A 248 2.73 6.25 -27.16
N SER A 249 2.95 7.40 -27.80
CA SER A 249 3.95 7.55 -28.85
C SER A 249 4.87 8.72 -28.55
N PHE A 250 6.15 8.57 -28.86
CA PHE A 250 7.14 9.64 -28.73
C PHE A 250 8.35 9.38 -29.61
N LYS A 251 9.12 10.44 -29.87
CA LYS A 251 10.40 10.34 -30.59
C LYS A 251 11.51 9.91 -29.66
N VAL A 252 12.34 8.99 -30.14
CA VAL A 252 13.55 8.57 -29.43
C VAL A 252 14.51 9.78 -29.31
N PRO A 253 15.00 10.14 -28.10
CA PRO A 253 15.82 11.34 -27.85
C PRO A 253 17.10 11.45 -28.69
N ASP A 254 17.84 12.55 -28.65
CA ASP A 254 19.11 12.70 -29.38
C ASP A 254 20.35 12.36 -28.53
N VAL A 255 20.32 11.19 -27.86
CA VAL A 255 21.43 10.67 -27.05
C VAL A 255 21.58 9.17 -27.26
N TYR A 256 22.78 8.69 -27.56
CA TYR A 256 23.05 7.26 -27.78
C TYR A 256 23.26 6.51 -26.46
N GLY A 257 23.00 5.21 -26.46
CA GLY A 257 23.20 4.37 -25.28
C GLY A 257 22.15 3.29 -25.12
N VAL A 258 22.13 2.70 -23.93
CA VAL A 258 21.18 1.67 -23.56
C VAL A 258 20.04 2.31 -22.78
N PHE A 259 18.84 2.28 -23.33
CA PHE A 259 17.64 2.81 -22.67
C PHE A 259 16.80 1.67 -22.12
N GLN A 260 15.96 1.97 -21.14
CA GLN A 260 14.95 1.06 -20.64
C GLN A 260 13.59 1.74 -20.61
N PHE A 261 12.55 1.03 -21.01
CA PHE A 261 11.19 1.37 -20.63
C PHE A 261 11.00 1.01 -19.19
N LYS A 262 10.65 1.99 -18.36
CA LYS A 262 10.42 1.79 -16.94
C LYS A 262 9.02 2.29 -16.58
N ILE A 263 8.22 1.43 -15.99
CA ILE A 263 6.95 1.80 -15.36
C ILE A 263 7.09 1.50 -13.88
N GLU A 264 6.95 2.54 -13.07
CA GLU A 264 6.85 2.44 -11.62
C GLU A 264 5.51 3.02 -11.19
N TYR A 265 4.58 2.14 -10.82
CA TYR A 265 3.26 2.54 -10.36
C TYR A 265 3.09 2.17 -8.90
N GLN A 266 2.96 3.18 -8.05
CA GLN A 266 2.77 3.04 -6.61
C GLN A 266 1.59 3.90 -6.17
N ARG A 267 0.50 3.24 -5.76
CA ARG A 267 -0.71 3.88 -5.25
C ARG A 267 -1.14 3.21 -3.94
N ILE A 268 -1.68 4.01 -3.02
CA ILE A 268 -2.15 3.51 -1.72
C ILE A 268 -3.25 2.47 -1.96
N GLY A 269 -3.06 1.27 -1.40
CA GLY A 269 -4.00 0.16 -1.52
C GLY A 269 -3.75 -0.75 -2.73
N TYR A 270 -3.00 -0.33 -3.73
CA TYR A 270 -2.66 -1.18 -4.88
C TYR A 270 -1.30 -1.86 -4.72
N THR A 271 -1.12 -3.02 -5.34
CA THR A 271 0.22 -3.60 -5.50
C THR A 271 1.13 -2.66 -6.29
N SER A 272 2.40 -2.59 -5.90
CA SER A 272 3.39 -1.84 -6.66
C SER A 272 3.72 -2.59 -7.94
N LEU A 273 3.56 -1.92 -9.08
CA LEU A 273 4.02 -2.41 -10.37
C LEU A 273 5.40 -1.81 -10.65
N SER A 274 6.37 -2.67 -10.93
CA SER A 274 7.70 -2.29 -11.40
C SER A 274 8.02 -3.14 -12.62
N LEU A 275 8.06 -2.50 -13.79
CA LEU A 275 8.40 -3.12 -15.06
C LEU A 275 9.61 -2.40 -15.64
N ALA A 276 10.62 -3.15 -16.05
CA ALA A 276 11.79 -2.62 -16.74
C ALA A 276 12.08 -3.50 -17.97
N LYS A 277 12.14 -2.90 -19.17
CA LYS A 277 12.56 -3.57 -20.41
C LYS A 277 13.67 -2.79 -21.07
N GLN A 278 14.84 -3.41 -21.21
CA GLN A 278 16.06 -2.80 -21.74
C GLN A 278 16.10 -2.85 -23.27
N LEU A 279 16.69 -1.81 -23.88
CA LEU A 279 16.85 -1.62 -25.32
C LEU A 279 18.20 -1.01 -25.69
N LEU A 280 18.70 -1.42 -26.84
CA LEU A 280 19.90 -0.85 -27.45
C LEU A 280 19.54 0.25 -28.44
N LYS A 281 20.33 1.32 -28.44
CA LYS A 281 20.19 2.43 -29.38
C LYS A 281 21.55 2.87 -29.92
N ASN A 282 21.68 2.91 -31.25
CA ASN A 282 22.93 3.29 -31.94
C ASN A 282 22.77 4.51 -32.83
N VAL A 283 23.92 5.05 -33.23
CA VAL A 283 24.09 6.15 -34.18
C VAL A 283 24.69 5.56 -35.46
N TYR A 284 23.93 5.61 -36.56
CA TYR A 284 24.28 5.23 -37.95
C TYR A 284 24.96 3.87 -38.19
N THR A 285 24.38 3.03 -39.06
CA THR A 285 25.08 1.87 -39.65
C THR A 285 25.54 2.23 -41.06
N SER A 286 26.81 2.61 -41.25
CA SER A 286 27.51 2.30 -42.49
C SER A 286 28.14 0.92 -42.31
N SER A 287 27.53 -0.09 -42.94
CA SER A 287 28.01 -1.49 -43.02
C SER A 287 28.36 -2.21 -41.70
N GLY A 288 27.46 -3.11 -41.28
CA GLY A 288 27.88 -4.43 -40.80
C GLY A 288 28.35 -4.57 -39.34
N VAL A 289 27.52 -5.27 -38.56
CA VAL A 289 27.83 -6.04 -37.34
C VAL A 289 28.13 -5.25 -36.05
N ALA A 290 27.19 -5.36 -35.11
CA ALA A 290 27.49 -5.37 -33.68
C ALA A 290 26.77 -6.59 -33.06
N LEU A 291 27.53 -7.65 -32.81
CA LEU A 291 27.14 -8.74 -31.93
C LEU A 291 27.37 -8.27 -30.48
N MET A 292 26.34 -8.32 -29.64
CA MET A 292 26.56 -8.77 -28.25
C MET A 292 25.25 -9.26 -27.62
N VAL A 293 25.32 -10.48 -27.10
CA VAL A 293 24.29 -11.23 -26.38
C VAL A 293 24.01 -10.56 -25.04
N ILE A 294 22.74 -10.32 -24.69
CA ILE A 294 22.33 -10.08 -23.30
C ILE A 294 21.03 -10.84 -23.00
N GLU A 295 21.10 -11.58 -21.91
CA GLU A 295 20.17 -12.57 -21.37
C GLU A 295 18.86 -11.92 -20.85
N TYR A 296 17.72 -12.52 -21.16
CA TYR A 296 16.41 -12.11 -20.62
C TYR A 296 16.29 -12.53 -19.16
N GLN A 297 16.48 -11.61 -18.22
CA GLN A 297 16.03 -11.81 -16.84
C GLN A 297 14.58 -11.34 -16.70
N PHE A 298 13.65 -12.22 -17.04
CA PHE A 298 12.30 -12.14 -16.48
C PHE A 298 12.41 -12.46 -14.99
N TYR A 299 12.27 -11.46 -14.13
CA TYR A 299 11.86 -11.76 -12.76
C TYR A 299 10.44 -12.32 -12.86
N LYS A 300 10.33 -13.66 -12.82
CA LYS A 300 9.06 -14.36 -12.65
C LYS A 300 8.44 -13.87 -11.35
N PHE A 301 7.18 -13.44 -11.44
CA PHE A 301 6.30 -13.17 -10.32
C PHE A 301 6.07 -14.41 -9.45
#